data_AF-A0A382EW85-F1
#
_entry.id   AF-A0A382EW85-F1
#
_cell.length_a   1.000
_cell.length_b   1.000
_cell.length_c   1.000
_cell.angle_alpha   90.00
_cell.angle_beta   90.00
_cell.angle_gamma   90.00
#
_symmetry.space_group_name_H-M   'P 1'
#
loop_
_entity.id
_entity.type
_entity.pdbx_description
1 polymer ?
#
loop_
_entity_poly.entity_id
_entity_poly.type
_entity_poly.pdbx_seq_one_letter_code
_entity_poly.pdbx_strand_id
1 'polypeptide(L)' 'MKYLHTMIRVKDIDESLDFYCNKLGLKETRRLENEKGRYTLIFLGA' A
#
# COMPACT_ATOMS: atom_id res chain seq x y z
N MET A 1 -12.17 -10.21 18.57
CA MET A 1 -11.67 -10.04 17.18
C MET A 1 -10.90 -8.74 17.09
N LYS A 2 -9.76 -8.72 16.39
CA LYS A 2 -8.97 -7.50 16.14
C LYS A 2 -8.99 -7.18 14.66
N TYR A 3 -9.28 -5.93 14.32
CA TYR A 3 -9.16 -5.44 12.95
C TYR A 3 -7.68 -5.30 12.57
N LEU A 4 -7.29 -5.81 11.40
CA LEU A 4 -5.89 -5.84 10.97
C LEU A 4 -5.58 -4.77 9.93
N HIS A 5 -6.33 -4.71 8.83
CA HIS A 5 -6.11 -3.76 7.74
C HIS A 5 -7.32 -3.67 6.80
N THR A 6 -7.39 -2.57 6.03
CA THR A 6 -8.25 -2.43 4.85
C THR A 6 -7.40 -2.59 3.59
N MET A 7 -7.99 -3.10 2.51
CA MET A 7 -7.31 -3.23 1.22
C MET A 7 -8.03 -2.37 0.19
N ILE A 8 -7.26 -1.52 -0.50
CA ILE A 8 -7.72 -0.63 -1.55
C ILE A 8 -6.91 -0.94 -2.81
N ARG A 9 -7.60 -1.19 -3.94
CA ARG A 9 -6.94 -1.34 -5.24
C ARG A 9 -6.71 0.04 -5.84
N VAL A 10 -5.52 0.26 -6.36
CA VAL A 10 -5.12 1.52 -6.98
C VAL A 10 -4.66 1.27 -8.41
N LYS A 11 -4.77 2.30 -9.26
CA LYS A 11 -4.34 2.23 -10.66
C LYS A 11 -2.85 2.54 -10.81
N ASP A 12 -2.37 3.53 -10.04
CA ASP A 12 -0.99 4.01 -10.08
C ASP A 12 -0.40 3.95 -8.66
N ILE A 13 0.75 3.29 -8.53
CA ILE A 13 1.42 3.07 -7.24
C ILE A 13 2.11 4.36 -6.78
N ASP A 14 2.75 5.10 -7.67
CA ASP A 14 3.56 6.25 -7.31
C ASP A 14 2.68 7.43 -6.87
N GLU A 15 1.58 7.69 -7.60
CA GLU A 15 0.59 8.70 -7.18
C GLU A 15 -0.05 8.34 -5.84
N SER A 16 -0.31 7.05 -5.61
CA SER A 16 -0.89 6.57 -4.35
C SER A 16 0.09 6.72 -3.19
N LEU A 17 1.36 6.40 -3.39
CA LEU A 17 2.39 6.54 -2.37
C LEU A 17 2.65 8.00 -2.03
N ASP A 18 2.63 8.91 -3.00
CA ASP A 18 2.72 10.34 -2.71
C ASP A 18 1.55 10.80 -1.82
N PHE A 19 0.32 10.38 -2.16
CA PHE A 19 -0.84 10.71 -1.35
C PHE A 19 -0.75 10.15 0.08
N TYR A 20 -0.55 8.84 0.22
CA TYR A 20 -0.59 8.21 1.53
C TYR A 20 0.66 8.51 2.38
N CYS A 21 1.84 8.58 1.78
CA CYS A 21 3.08 8.78 2.53
C CYS A 21 3.43 10.26 2.70
N ASN A 22 3.46 11.04 1.62
CA ASN A 22 3.91 12.44 1.71
C ASN A 22 2.80 13.37 2.21
N LYS A 23 1.56 13.18 1.75
CA LYS A 23 0.45 14.07 2.10
C LYS A 23 -0.27 13.64 3.38
N LEU A 24 -0.44 12.34 3.59
CA LEU A 24 -1.14 11.78 4.77
C LEU A 24 -0.18 11.32 5.88
N GLY A 25 1.12 11.22 5.60
CA GLY A 25 2.14 10.91 6.62
C GLY A 25 2.28 9.43 6.99
N LEU A 26 1.67 8.51 6.24
CA LEU A 26 1.89 7.08 6.44
C LEU A 26 3.30 6.66 6.00
N LYS A 27 3.72 5.48 6.43
CA LYS A 27 5.00 4.88 6.03
C LYS A 27 4.76 3.52 5.43
N GLU A 28 5.54 3.21 4.40
CA GLU A 28 5.59 1.86 3.87
C GLU A 28 6.22 0.93 4.90
N THR A 29 5.48 -0.11 5.27
CA THR A 29 5.91 -1.09 6.28
C THR A 29 6.32 -2.42 5.65
N ARG A 30 5.69 -2.77 4.52
CA ARG A 30 5.95 -4.01 3.80
C ARG A 30 5.50 -3.89 2.35
N ARG A 31 6.30 -4.46 1.44
CA ARG A 31 5.98 -4.62 0.03
C ARG A 31 6.16 -6.07 -0.40
N LEU A 32 5.23 -6.56 -1.20
CA LEU A 32 5.27 -7.89 -1.80
C LEU A 32 4.94 -7.76 -3.28
N GLU A 33 5.84 -8.24 -4.12
CA GLU A 33 5.69 -8.24 -5.57
C GLU A 33 5.52 -9.68 -6.05
N ASN A 34 4.55 -9.90 -6.93
CA ASN A 34 4.29 -11.20 -7.52
C ASN A 34 4.17 -11.06 -9.04
N GLU A 35 5.28 -11.31 -9.74
CA GLU A 35 5.33 -11.21 -11.20
C GLU A 35 4.39 -12.21 -11.89
N LYS A 36 4.31 -13.45 -11.38
CA LYS A 36 3.42 -14.49 -11.94
C LYS A 36 1.95 -14.09 -11.81
N GLY A 37 1.59 -13.52 -10.67
CA GLY A 37 0.26 -13.00 -10.38
C GLY A 37 -0.02 -11.61 -10.95
N ARG A 38 1.02 -10.92 -11.44
CA ARG A 38 1.00 -9.54 -11.95
C ARG A 38 0.34 -8.55 -10.98
N TYR A 39 0.74 -8.61 -9.71
CA TYR A 39 0.29 -7.66 -8.70
C TYR A 39 1.40 -7.30 -7.71
N THR A 40 1.22 -6.13 -7.09
CA THR A 40 2.05 -5.63 -6.00
C THR A 40 1.15 -5.27 -4.82
N LEU A 41 1.51 -5.74 -3.62
CA LEU A 41 0.86 -5.37 -2.37
C LEU A 41 1.79 -4.46 -1.59
N ILE A 42 1.28 -3.30 -1.16
CA ILE A 42 2.02 -2.35 -0.35
C ILE A 42 1.20 -2.07 0.91
N PHE A 43 1.79 -2.34 2.06
CA PHE A 43 1.18 -2.13 3.37
C PHE A 43 1.69 -0.83 3.97
N LEU A 44 0.76 0.06 4.30
CA LEU A 44 1.06 1.36 4.90
C LEU A 44 0.58 1.38 6.36
N GLY A 45 1.34 2.06 7.22
CA GLY A 45 1.01 2.24 8.64
C GLY A 45 1.60 3.53 9.20
N ALA A 46 1.12 3.94 10.38
CA ALA A 46 1.64 5.08 11.14
C ALA A 46 2.31 4.59 12.42
#